data_AF-A0A847VEV5-F1
#
_entry.id   AF-A0A847VEV5-F1
#
_cell.length_a   1.000
_cell.length_b   1.000
_cell.length_c   1.000
_cell.angle_alpha   90.00
_cell.angle_beta   90.00
_cell.angle_gamma   90.00
#
_symmetry.space_group_name_H-M   'P 1'
#
loop_
_entity.id
_entity.type
_entity.pdbx_description
1 polymer ?
#
loop_
_entity_poly.entity_id
_entity_poly.type
_entity_poly.pdbx_seq_one_letter_code
_entity_poly.pdbx_strand_id
1 'polypeptide(L)' 'MLADFVVSIDHGQVVVHGEGEPGAGLLWTDEHVAQGFAWSEKLLTLGVPDHDGECRIQVELVPEATVSAQALWAVQMP' A
#
# COMPACT_ATOMS: atom_id res chain seq x y z
N MET A 1 -9.33 1.79 -14.51
CA MET A 1 -9.00 0.62 -13.67
C MET A 1 -7.90 -0.19 -14.35
N LEU A 2 -6.79 -0.43 -13.65
CA LEU A 2 -5.64 -1.22 -14.12
C LEU A 2 -5.73 -2.68 -13.64
N ALA A 3 -6.16 -2.91 -12.40
CA ALA A 3 -6.31 -4.25 -11.82
C ALA A 3 -7.34 -4.28 -10.69
N ASP A 4 -7.96 -5.44 -10.47
CA ASP A 4 -8.91 -5.73 -9.39
C ASP A 4 -8.77 -7.22 -9.01
N PHE A 5 -8.26 -7.50 -7.81
CA PHE A 5 -7.93 -8.86 -7.39
C PHE A 5 -8.01 -9.03 -5.87
N VAL A 6 -8.19 -10.28 -5.44
CA VAL A 6 -8.17 -10.66 -4.02
C VAL A 6 -6.77 -11.16 -3.67
N VAL A 7 -6.26 -10.75 -2.50
CA VAL A 7 -5.01 -11.23 -1.92
C VAL A 7 -5.22 -11.61 -0.47
N SER A 8 -4.43 -12.56 0.02
CA SER A 8 -4.24 -12.76 1.45
C SER A 8 -3.05 -11.93 1.91
N ILE A 9 -3.22 -11.18 2.99
CA ILE A 9 -2.16 -10.40 3.61
C ILE A 9 -1.77 -11.12 4.89
N ASP A 10 -0.51 -11.54 5.00
CA ASP A 10 -0.01 -12.36 6.13
C ASP A 10 1.01 -11.63 7.02
N HIS A 11 1.32 -10.37 6.70
CA HIS A 11 2.31 -9.55 7.41
C HIS A 11 1.89 -8.08 7.56
N GLY A 12 0.57 -7.82 7.54
CA GLY A 12 0.00 -6.48 7.69
C GLY A 12 0.58 -5.44 6.72
N GLN A 13 1.05 -5.85 5.53
CA GLN A 13 1.66 -4.94 4.57
C GLN A 13 1.40 -5.33 3.11
N VAL A 14 1.35 -4.31 2.25
CA VAL A 14 1.33 -4.45 0.79
C VAL A 14 2.55 -3.75 0.23
N VAL A 15 3.31 -4.46 -0.61
CA VAL A 15 4.50 -3.93 -1.27
C VAL A 15 4.19 -3.65 -2.75
N VAL A 16 4.43 -2.41 -3.18
CA VAL A 16 4.33 -1.97 -4.56
C VAL A 16 5.74 -1.66 -5.07
N HIS A 17 6.15 -2.31 -6.16
CA HIS A 17 7.49 -2.14 -6.72
C HIS A 17 7.44 -2.08 -8.24
N GLY A 18 8.47 -1.46 -8.83
CA GLY A 18 8.68 -1.46 -10.27
C GLY A 18 8.94 -2.86 -10.84
N GLU A 19 8.73 -3.00 -12.15
CA GLU A 19 9.09 -4.20 -12.89
C GLU A 19 10.62 -4.44 -12.82
N GLY A 20 11.01 -5.67 -12.45
CA GLY A 20 12.43 -6.06 -12.36
C GLY A 20 13.12 -5.77 -11.02
N GLU A 21 12.45 -5.12 -10.07
CA GLU A 21 12.99 -4.91 -8.72
C GLU A 21 12.56 -6.07 -7.79
N PRO A 22 13.47 -6.62 -6.97
CA PRO A 22 13.08 -7.58 -5.95
C PRO A 22 12.15 -6.87 -4.95
N GLY A 23 10.93 -7.37 -4.78
CA GLY A 23 9.94 -6.85 -3.83
C GLY A 23 10.30 -7.05 -2.35
N ALA A 24 11.58 -6.92 -2.00
CA ALA A 24 12.04 -6.88 -0.62
C ALA A 24 11.52 -5.57 0.00
N GLY A 25 10.52 -5.65 0.87
CA GLY A 25 9.93 -4.50 1.55
C GLY A 25 10.97 -3.62 2.26
N LEU A 26 10.58 -2.38 2.57
CA LEU A 26 11.45 -1.44 3.28
C LEU A 26 11.55 -1.78 4.77
N LEU A 27 12.69 -1.44 5.39
CA LEU A 27 12.80 -1.49 6.84
C LEU A 27 11.96 -0.37 7.45
N TRP A 28 11.04 -0.75 8.34
CA TRP A 28 10.15 0.18 9.01
C TRP A 28 10.86 0.85 10.20
N THR A 29 10.81 2.18 10.23
CA THR A 29 11.16 2.99 11.41
C THR A 29 9.88 3.32 12.18
N ASP A 30 10.01 3.83 13.40
CA ASP A 30 8.83 4.28 14.18
C ASP A 30 8.04 5.38 13.45
N GLU A 31 8.72 6.22 12.68
CA GLU A 31 8.08 7.24 11.83
C GLU A 31 7.28 6.59 10.70
N HIS A 32 7.83 5.57 10.03
CA HIS A 32 7.11 4.80 9.02
C HIS A 32 5.85 4.13 9.59
N VAL A 33 5.95 3.56 10.79
CA VAL A 33 4.80 2.95 11.48
C VAL A 33 3.74 4.01 11.78
N ALA A 34 4.14 5.18 12.29
CA ALA A 34 3.21 6.26 12.65
C ALA A 34 2.50 6.86 11.43
N GLN A 35 3.20 7.02 10.29
CA GLN A 35 2.59 7.49 9.04
C GLN A 35 1.94 6.35 8.23
N GLY A 36 2.11 5.10 8.66
CA GLY A 36 1.56 3.88 8.07
C GLY A 36 2.08 3.48 6.69
N PHE A 37 3.17 4.08 6.21
CA PHE A 37 3.83 3.65 4.99
C PHE A 37 5.35 3.87 5.06
N ALA A 38 6.08 3.17 4.22
CA ALA A 38 7.49 3.43 3.92
C ALA A 38 7.65 3.59 2.40
N TRP A 39 8.50 4.52 1.97
CA TRP A 39 8.65 4.83 0.54
C TRP A 39 10.10 5.15 0.16
N SER A 40 10.43 4.81 -1.09
CA SER A 40 11.61 5.21 -1.83
C SER A 40 11.26 5.33 -3.32
N GLU A 41 12.16 5.84 -4.16
CA GLU A 41 11.89 6.07 -5.60
C GLU A 41 11.35 4.86 -6.38
N LYS A 42 11.63 3.63 -5.91
CA LYS A 42 11.28 2.38 -6.62
C LYS A 42 10.34 1.45 -5.87
N LEU A 43 10.08 1.75 -4.60
CA LEU A 43 9.43 0.83 -3.69
C LEU A 43 8.54 1.57 -2.71
N LEU A 44 7.31 1.10 -2.59
CA LEU A 44 6.32 1.54 -1.64
C LEU A 44 5.91 0.34 -0.78
N THR A 45 5.88 0.51 0.53
CA THR A 45 5.28 -0.45 1.46
C THR A 45 4.16 0.24 2.24
N LEU A 46 2.93 -0.25 2.10
CA LEU A 46 1.75 0.25 2.80
C LEU A 46 1.46 -0.66 3.98
N GLY A 47 1.26 -0.09 5.16
CA GLY A 47 0.76 -0.80 6.31
C GLY A 47 -0.74 -1.05 6.16
N VAL A 48 -1.17 -2.27 6.44
CA VAL A 48 -2.59 -2.63 6.45
C VAL A 48 -3.02 -2.76 7.90
N PRO A 49 -3.83 -1.82 8.41
CA PRO A 49 -4.26 -1.86 9.80
C PRO A 49 -5.10 -3.12 10.04
N ASP A 50 -4.61 -3.98 10.92
CA ASP A 50 -5.38 -5.02 11.63
C ASP A 50 -5.83 -6.26 10.83
N HIS A 51 -5.20 -6.59 9.70
CA HIS A 51 -5.63 -7.74 8.90
C HIS A 51 -4.50 -8.70 8.53
N ASP A 52 -4.43 -9.81 9.26
CA ASP A 52 -4.14 -11.10 8.63
C ASP A 52 -5.45 -11.59 7.98
N GLY A 53 -5.49 -11.75 6.65
CA GLY A 53 -6.70 -12.21 5.96
C GLY A 53 -6.88 -11.78 4.50
N GLU A 54 -8.03 -12.13 3.93
CA GLU A 54 -8.38 -11.78 2.54
C GLU A 54 -8.76 -10.31 2.41
N CYS A 55 -8.12 -9.62 1.47
CA CYS A 55 -8.36 -8.24 1.10
C CYS A 55 -8.57 -8.13 -0.41
N ARG A 56 -9.39 -7.16 -0.82
CA ARG A 56 -9.57 -6.80 -2.23
C ARG A 56 -8.73 -5.58 -2.56
N ILE A 57 -7.84 -5.69 -3.54
CA ILE A 57 -7.02 -4.59 -4.05
C ILE A 57 -7.60 -4.12 -5.38
N GLN A 58 -7.81 -2.81 -5.49
CA GLN A 58 -8.18 -2.13 -6.73
C GLN A 58 -7.10 -1.10 -7.07
N VAL A 59 -6.57 -1.20 -8.29
CA VAL A 59 -5.52 -0.30 -8.78
C VAL A 59 -6.08 0.52 -9.91
N GLU A 60 -5.99 1.84 -9.79
CA GLU A 60 -6.53 2.78 -10.77
C GLU A 60 -5.51 3.85 -11.11
N LEU A 61 -5.44 4.19 -12.40
CA LEU A 61 -4.79 5.41 -12.86
C LEU A 61 -5.88 6.43 -13.11
N VAL A 62 -5.88 7.51 -12.33
CA VAL A 62 -6.86 8.59 -12.41
C VAL A 62 -6.14 9.94 -12.52
N PRO A 63 -6.71 10.94 -13.21
CA PRO A 63 -6.11 12.28 -13.29
C PRO A 63 -6.06 13.02 -11.95
N GLU A 64 -7.04 12.76 -11.08
CA GLU A 64 -7.15 13.33 -9.74
C GLU A 64 -7.74 12.26 -8.81
N ALA A 65 -7.11 12.05 -7.65
CA ALA A 65 -7.59 11.11 -6.65
C ALA A 65 -8.56 11.79 -5.69
N THR A 66 -9.67 11.13 -5.38
CA THR A 66 -10.62 11.58 -4.35
C THR A 66 -10.64 10.59 -3.20
N VAL A 67 -10.55 11.08 -1.97
CA VAL A 67 -10.64 10.23 -0.78
C VAL A 67 -12.09 9.89 -0.53
N SER A 68 -12.40 8.60 -0.48
CA SER A 68 -13.75 8.12 -0.14
C SER A 68 -14.15 8.57 1.27
N ALA A 69 -15.38 9.05 1.44
CA ALA A 69 -15.92 9.36 2.77
C ALA A 69 -16.05 8.13 3.68
N GLN A 70 -15.95 6.92 3.11
CA GLN A 70 -15.95 5.65 3.85
C GLN A 70 -14.54 5.14 4.13
N ALA A 71 -13.50 5.84 3.67
CA ALA A 71 -12.12 5.45 3.95
C ALA A 71 -11.87 5.60 5.45
N LEU A 72 -11.48 4.49 6.11
CA LEU A 72 -11.00 4.53 7.49
C LEU A 72 -9.67 5.30 7.58
N TRP A 73 -8.90 5.25 6.50
CA TRP A 73 -7.59 5.87 6.40
C TRP A 73 -7.21 6.13 4.95
N ALA A 74 -6.39 7.16 4.72
CA ALA A 74 -5.86 7.53 3.43
C ALA A 74 -4.46 8.11 3.60
N VAL A 75 -3.56 7.73 2.69
CA VAL A 75 -2.19 8.26 2.63
C VAL A 75 -1.93 8.86 1.28
N GLN A 76 -1.12 9.92 1.28
CA GLN A 76 -0.57 10.51 0.09
C GLN A 76 0.95 10.52 0.22
N MET A 77 1.62 10.27 -0.90
CA MET A 77 3.05 10.12 -0.99
C MET A 77 3.57 11.12 -2.05
N PRO A 78 4.86 11.49 -2.00
CA PRO A 78 5.47 12.37 -3.00
C PRO A 78 5.36 11.84 -4.44
#